data_AF-A0A9D2L4F0-F1
#
_entry.id   AF-A0A9D2L4F0-F1
#
_cell.length_a   1.000
_cell.length_b   1.000
_cell.length_c   1.000
_cell.angle_alpha   90.00
_cell.angle_beta   90.00
_cell.angle_gamma   90.00
#
_symmetry.space_group_name_H-M   'P 1'
#
loop_
_entity.id
_entity.type
_entity.pdbx_description
1 polymer ?
#
loop_
_entity_poly.entity_id
_entity_poly.type
_entity_poly.pdbx_seq_one_letter_code
_entity_poly.pdbx_strand_id
1 'polypeptide(L)'
;MPRRRKIEIKASELACFDTLVETLRTRPEFADFDPTSLHVWAYENYEPTIRNAARAIRHFDYWLAAHRNEMFLSSYSGNRLFCKKDLAEALGITRPTLDRWIANGWLEGCTARAFSNGERCYSADAVREALEKLK
;
A
#
# COMPACT_ATOMS: atom_id res chain seq x y z
N MET A 1 -4.11 13.30 -1.70
CA MET A 1 -4.76 11.99 -1.85
C MET A 1 -6.20 12.24 -2.30
N PRO A 2 -6.76 11.46 -3.24
CA PRO A 2 -8.19 11.54 -3.52
C PRO A 2 -8.94 11.28 -2.21
N ARG A 3 -9.88 12.16 -1.87
CA ARG A 3 -10.66 12.02 -0.65
C ARG A 3 -11.57 10.80 -0.85
N ARG A 4 -11.37 9.74 -0.06
CA ARG A 4 -12.23 8.54 -0.13
C ARG A 4 -13.68 8.98 0.04
N ARG A 5 -14.57 8.47 -0.81
CA ARG A 5 -15.99 8.77 -0.68
C ARG A 5 -16.48 8.19 0.65
N LYS A 6 -17.02 9.05 1.51
CA LYS A 6 -17.73 8.63 2.72
C LYS A 6 -19.14 8.24 2.28
N ILE A 7 -19.52 7.00 2.53
CA ILE A 7 -20.89 6.51 2.39
C ILE A 7 -21.51 6.64 3.78
N GLU A 8 -22.63 7.33 3.88
CA GLU A 8 -23.30 7.62 5.15
C GLU A 8 -24.79 7.35 4.99
N ILE A 9 -25.34 6.62 5.96
CA ILE A 9 -26.77 6.32 6.07
C ILE A 9 -27.22 6.61 7.50
N LYS A 10 -28.48 7.01 7.67
CA LYS A 10 -29.06 7.11 9.01
C LYS A 10 -29.23 5.71 9.56
N ALA A 11 -28.83 5.50 10.82
CA ALA A 11 -28.98 4.19 11.44
C ALA A 11 -30.45 3.78 11.57
N SER A 12 -31.37 4.74 11.64
CA SER A 12 -32.82 4.52 11.65
C SER A 12 -33.37 3.85 10.38
N GLU A 13 -32.61 3.87 9.29
CA GLU A 13 -32.97 3.19 8.03
C GLU A 13 -32.64 1.68 8.07
N LEU A 14 -31.94 1.21 9.10
CA LEU A 14 -31.55 -0.18 9.27
C LEU A 14 -32.58 -0.94 10.13
N ALA A 15 -32.92 -2.16 9.71
CA ALA A 15 -33.83 -3.03 10.46
C ALA A 15 -33.33 -3.38 11.88
N CYS A 16 -32.03 -3.24 12.14
CA CYS A 16 -31.42 -3.49 13.45
C CYS A 16 -31.28 -2.25 14.34
N PHE A 17 -31.92 -1.12 13.97
CA PHE A 17 -31.80 0.14 14.70
C PHE A 17 -32.13 0.01 16.19
N ASP A 18 -33.26 -0.64 16.53
CA ASP A 18 -33.70 -0.76 17.92
C ASP A 18 -32.68 -1.55 18.76
N THR A 19 -32.18 -2.67 18.23
CA THR A 19 -31.13 -3.47 18.88
C THR A 19 -29.82 -2.67 19.04
N LEU A 20 -29.46 -1.84 18.05
CA LEU A 20 -28.29 -0.96 18.14
C LEU A 20 -28.46 0.07 19.25
N VAL A 21 -29.63 0.70 19.36
CA VAL A 21 -29.93 1.70 20.38
C VAL A 21 -29.88 1.10 21.78
N GLU A 22 -30.51 -0.06 21.99
CA GLU A 22 -30.46 -0.78 23.28
C GLU A 22 -29.01 -1.10 23.68
N THR A 23 -28.23 -1.64 22.75
CA THR A 23 -26.82 -1.98 23.01
C THR A 23 -26.00 -0.75 23.35
N LEU A 24 -26.19 0.36 22.63
CA LEU A 24 -25.46 1.60 22.90
C LEU A 24 -25.81 2.17 24.28
N ARG A 25 -27.08 2.11 24.71
CA ARG A 25 -27.50 2.59 26.03
C ARG A 25 -26.88 1.84 27.20
N THR A 26 -26.43 0.59 27.00
CA THR A 26 -25.69 -0.14 28.05
C THR A 26 -24.32 0.48 28.33
N ARG A 27 -23.81 1.33 27.42
CA ARG A 27 -22.54 2.03 27.60
C ARG A 27 -22.78 3.37 28.29
N PRO A 28 -22.07 3.68 29.38
CA PRO A 28 -22.26 4.94 30.12
C PRO A 28 -21.98 6.19 29.28
N GLU A 29 -21.12 6.08 28.27
CA GLU A 29 -20.83 7.17 27.31
C GLU A 29 -22.01 7.53 26.40
N PHE A 30 -22.97 6.61 26.26
CA PHE A 30 -24.15 6.73 25.40
C PHE A 30 -25.43 6.48 26.22
N ALA A 31 -25.47 6.87 27.51
CA ALA A 31 -26.67 6.72 28.32
C ALA A 31 -27.81 7.65 27.84
N ASP A 32 -27.45 8.91 27.52
CA ASP A 32 -28.40 9.99 27.18
C ASP A 32 -28.25 10.48 25.72
N PHE A 33 -27.71 9.66 24.82
CA PHE A 33 -27.55 10.07 23.43
C PHE A 33 -28.89 10.17 22.68
N ASP A 34 -28.96 11.11 21.74
CA ASP A 34 -30.10 11.25 20.82
C ASP A 34 -30.04 10.16 19.73
N PRO A 35 -30.99 9.20 19.69
CA PRO A 35 -31.00 8.14 18.68
C PRO A 35 -31.12 8.67 17.24
N THR A 36 -31.67 9.87 17.03
CA THR A 36 -31.82 10.47 15.70
C THR A 36 -30.50 10.97 15.11
N SER A 37 -29.50 11.19 15.97
CA SER A 37 -28.14 11.54 15.57
C SER A 37 -27.29 10.35 15.14
N LEU A 38 -27.80 9.12 15.30
CA LEU A 38 -27.05 7.91 14.99
C LEU A 38 -26.91 7.70 13.47
N HIS A 39 -25.67 7.69 13.00
CA HIS A 39 -25.33 7.46 11.61
C HIS A 39 -24.35 6.30 11.49
N VAL A 40 -24.56 5.45 10.48
CA VAL A 40 -23.58 4.45 10.08
C VAL A 40 -22.84 4.98 8.87
N TRP A 41 -21.52 4.99 8.95
CA TRP A 41 -20.69 5.42 7.84
C TRP A 41 -19.59 4.41 7.57
N ALA A 42 -19.22 4.31 6.30
CA ALA A 42 -18.09 3.55 5.83
C ALA A 42 -17.36 4.35 4.75
N TYR A 43 -16.07 4.16 4.63
CA TYR A 43 -15.35 4.61 3.44
C TYR A 43 -15.57 3.59 2.33
N GLU A 44 -15.79 4.06 1.11
CA GLU A 44 -15.77 3.20 -0.07
C GLU A 44 -14.43 2.45 -0.15
N ASN A 45 -14.49 1.17 -0.54
CA ASN A 45 -13.30 0.37 -0.77
C ASN A 45 -12.46 1.05 -1.84
N TYR A 46 -11.27 1.47 -1.45
CA TYR A 46 -10.29 2.05 -2.36
C TYR A 46 -9.25 0.99 -2.63
N GLU A 47 -9.27 0.42 -3.84
CA GLU A 47 -8.10 -0.29 -4.34
C GLU A 47 -7.03 0.75 -4.67
N PRO A 48 -5.91 0.78 -3.93
CA PRO A 48 -4.85 1.66 -4.29
C PRO A 48 -4.35 1.25 -5.67
N THR A 49 -4.11 2.22 -6.54
CA THR A 49 -3.49 2.01 -7.85
C THR A 49 -2.13 2.68 -7.88
N ILE A 50 -1.15 2.06 -8.57
CA ILE A 50 0.12 2.72 -8.85
C ILE A 50 -0.14 3.79 -9.92
N ARG A 51 -0.16 5.06 -9.49
CA ARG A 51 -0.18 6.17 -10.44
C ARG A 51 1.09 6.12 -11.30
N ASN A 52 0.92 5.97 -12.62
CA ASN A 52 1.98 5.94 -13.62
C ASN A 52 2.97 4.76 -13.49
N ALA A 53 2.49 3.52 -13.25
CA ALA A 53 3.33 2.32 -13.24
C ALA A 53 4.24 2.23 -14.49
N ALA A 54 3.70 2.52 -15.67
CA ALA A 54 4.46 2.56 -16.91
C ALA A 54 5.64 3.54 -16.91
N ARG A 55 5.54 4.67 -16.21
CA ARG A 55 6.66 5.61 -16.05
C ARG A 55 7.73 5.04 -15.13
N ALA A 56 7.33 4.38 -14.04
CA ALA A 56 8.26 3.74 -13.13
C ALA A 56 9.02 2.59 -13.82
N ILE A 57 8.33 1.76 -14.60
CA ILE A 57 8.95 0.69 -15.40
C ILE A 57 9.97 1.27 -16.39
N ARG A 58 9.60 2.31 -17.16
CA ARG A 58 10.53 2.96 -18.08
C ARG A 58 11.77 3.51 -17.37
N HIS A 59 11.58 4.20 -16.25
CA HIS A 59 12.68 4.74 -15.48
C HIS A 59 13.60 3.64 -14.96
N PHE A 60 13.00 2.54 -14.46
CA PHE A 60 13.72 1.38 -13.97
C PHE A 60 14.56 0.72 -15.05
N ASP A 61 14.00 0.50 -16.24
CA ASP A 61 14.71 -0.07 -17.39
C ASP A 61 15.87 0.82 -17.84
N TYR A 62 15.65 2.14 -17.94
CA TYR A 62 16.72 3.10 -18.26
C TYR A 62 17.83 3.09 -17.21
N TRP A 63 17.45 3.09 -15.93
CA TRP A 63 18.39 3.09 -14.83
C TRP A 63 19.25 1.81 -14.84
N LEU A 64 18.63 0.63 -15.02
CA LEU A 64 19.33 -0.65 -15.13
C LEU A 64 20.32 -0.70 -16.31
N ALA A 65 19.97 -0.07 -17.43
CA ALA A 65 20.84 0.04 -18.61
C ALA A 65 22.02 0.99 -18.37
N ALA A 66 21.77 2.14 -17.72
CA ALA A 66 22.81 3.12 -17.40
C ALA A 66 23.83 2.59 -16.39
N HIS A 67 23.37 1.88 -15.36
CA HIS A 67 24.22 1.37 -14.28
C HIS A 67 24.66 -0.09 -14.55
N ARG A 68 24.73 -0.50 -15.82
CA ARG A 68 24.95 -1.90 -16.20
C ARG A 68 26.28 -2.51 -15.73
N ASN A 69 27.27 -1.66 -15.46
CA ASN A 69 28.62 -2.07 -15.08
C ASN A 69 28.91 -1.79 -13.59
N GLU A 70 27.93 -1.28 -12.84
CA GLU A 70 28.12 -1.00 -11.42
C GLU A 70 27.98 -2.27 -10.57
N MET A 71 28.83 -2.39 -9.56
CA MET A 71 28.77 -3.49 -8.60
C MET A 71 27.59 -3.29 -7.65
N PHE A 72 26.49 -3.97 -7.94
CA PHE A 72 25.40 -4.18 -7.01
C PHE A 72 25.66 -5.38 -6.11
N LEU A 73 24.89 -5.51 -5.02
CA LEU A 73 24.78 -6.77 -4.31
C LEU A 73 24.25 -7.82 -5.29
N SER A 74 25.13 -8.62 -5.88
CA SER A 74 24.72 -9.75 -6.71
C SER A 74 24.26 -10.88 -5.81
N SER A 75 23.05 -11.40 -6.04
CA SER A 75 22.67 -12.69 -5.45
C SER A 75 23.57 -13.80 -5.99
N TYR A 76 23.60 -14.95 -5.32
CA TYR A 76 24.24 -16.16 -5.85
C TYR A 76 23.64 -16.62 -7.20
N SER A 77 22.41 -16.16 -7.52
CA SER A 77 21.74 -16.42 -8.80
C SER A 77 22.09 -15.41 -9.91
N GLY A 78 22.98 -14.43 -9.65
CA GLY A 78 23.34 -13.40 -10.63
C GLY A 78 22.36 -12.23 -10.73
N ASN A 79 21.28 -12.23 -9.93
CA ASN A 79 20.31 -11.14 -9.93
C ASN A 79 20.84 -9.94 -9.15
N ARG A 80 20.64 -8.75 -9.71
CA ARG A 80 20.95 -7.49 -9.01
C ARG A 80 19.98 -7.29 -7.86
N LEU A 81 20.52 -7.12 -6.66
CA LEU A 81 19.77 -6.80 -5.47
C LEU A 81 19.88 -5.31 -5.15
N PHE A 82 18.72 -4.72 -4.87
CA PHE A 82 18.59 -3.32 -4.48
C PHE A 82 18.31 -3.22 -2.99
N CYS A 83 19.02 -2.34 -2.30
CA CYS A 83 18.52 -1.85 -1.02
C CYS A 83 17.32 -0.93 -1.26
N LYS A 84 16.54 -0.65 -0.22
CA LYS A 84 15.35 0.22 -0.33
C LYS A 84 15.64 1.62 -0.88
N LYS A 85 16.82 2.17 -0.57
CA LYS A 85 17.24 3.50 -1.07
C LYS A 85 17.46 3.44 -2.58
N ASP A 86 18.31 2.51 -3.02
CA ASP A 86 18.68 2.36 -4.43
C ASP A 86 17.47 1.94 -5.27
N LEU A 87 16.56 1.14 -4.71
CA LEU A 87 15.33 0.76 -5.39
C LEU A 87 14.43 1.99 -5.67
N ALA A 88 14.28 2.88 -4.69
CA ALA A 88 13.48 4.08 -4.87
C ALA A 88 14.07 4.99 -5.98
N GLU A 89 15.40 5.11 -5.99
CA GLU A 89 16.13 5.86 -7.01
C GLU A 89 16.00 5.21 -8.40
N ALA A 90 16.20 3.90 -8.49
CA ALA A 90 16.05 3.16 -9.74
C ALA A 90 14.63 3.26 -10.32
N LEU A 91 13.60 3.23 -9.47
CA LEU A 91 12.20 3.41 -9.87
C LEU A 91 11.83 4.87 -10.18
N GLY A 92 12.70 5.83 -9.87
CA GLY A 92 12.43 7.26 -10.04
C GLY A 92 11.32 7.78 -9.12
N ILE A 93 11.17 7.18 -7.94
CA ILE A 93 10.15 7.53 -6.95
C ILE A 93 10.78 7.93 -5.61
N THR A 94 10.00 8.60 -4.77
CA THR A 94 10.45 8.93 -3.42
C THR A 94 10.37 7.70 -2.50
N ARG A 95 11.26 7.60 -1.50
CA ARG A 95 11.22 6.51 -0.49
C ARG A 95 9.84 6.36 0.18
N PRO A 96 9.11 7.43 0.57
CA PRO A 96 7.75 7.31 1.11
C PRO A 96 6.73 6.75 0.10
N THR A 97 6.99 6.87 -1.21
CA THR A 97 6.15 6.25 -2.25
C THR A 97 6.42 4.76 -2.34
N LEU A 98 7.70 4.38 -2.32
CA LEU A 98 8.09 2.97 -2.23
C LEU A 98 7.54 2.29 -0.97
N ASP A 99 7.57 2.99 0.17
CA ASP A 99 6.97 2.51 1.42
C ASP A 99 5.48 2.22 1.30
N ARG A 100 4.74 3.12 0.63
CA ARG A 100 3.32 2.88 0.34
C ARG A 100 3.12 1.67 -0.56
N TRP A 101 3.99 1.44 -1.53
CA TRP A 101 3.90 0.28 -2.42
C TRP A 101 4.11 -1.02 -1.65
N ILE A 102 5.10 -1.05 -0.76
CA ILE A 102 5.36 -2.19 0.12
C ILE A 102 4.18 -2.42 1.07
N ALA A 103 3.66 -1.36 1.70
CA ALA A 103 2.54 -1.46 2.63
C ALA A 103 1.23 -1.93 1.96
N ASN A 104 1.05 -1.60 0.68
CA ASN A 104 -0.07 -2.08 -0.13
C ASN A 104 0.13 -3.50 -0.69
N GLY A 105 1.25 -4.17 -0.38
CA GLY A 105 1.54 -5.53 -0.85
C GLY A 105 2.01 -5.64 -2.31
N TRP A 106 2.20 -4.52 -3.01
CA TRP A 106 2.55 -4.51 -4.45
C TRP A 106 3.93 -5.09 -4.76
N LEU A 107 4.83 -5.13 -3.77
CA LEU A 107 6.15 -5.71 -3.88
C LEU A 107 6.32 -6.93 -2.97
N GLU A 108 5.20 -7.55 -2.58
CA GLU A 108 5.22 -8.82 -1.86
C GLU A 108 5.86 -9.89 -2.75
N GLY A 109 6.78 -10.70 -2.19
CA GLY A 109 7.58 -11.65 -2.96
C GLY A 109 8.77 -11.06 -3.74
N CYS A 110 8.93 -9.73 -3.82
CA CYS A 110 10.11 -9.12 -4.43
C CYS A 110 11.35 -9.13 -3.52
N THR A 111 11.16 -9.43 -2.23
CA THR A 111 12.24 -9.46 -1.23
C THR A 111 13.06 -10.73 -1.42
N ALA A 112 14.33 -10.59 -1.82
CA ALA A 112 15.22 -11.70 -2.08
C ALA A 112 16.11 -12.06 -0.87
N ARG A 113 16.41 -11.09 -0.01
CA ARG A 113 17.22 -11.32 1.20
C ARG A 113 16.82 -10.34 2.31
N ALA A 114 16.74 -10.84 3.52
CA ALA A 114 16.67 -10.02 4.73
C ALA A 114 18.00 -10.13 5.47
N PHE A 115 18.57 -9.00 5.84
CA PHE A 115 19.76 -8.92 6.67
C PHE A 115 19.37 -8.93 8.16
N SER A 116 20.31 -9.32 9.03
CA SER A 116 20.11 -9.34 10.49
C SER A 116 19.83 -7.97 11.10
N ASN A 117 20.21 -6.88 10.41
CA ASN A 117 19.90 -5.50 10.77
C ASN A 117 18.47 -5.07 10.39
N GLY A 118 17.66 -5.95 9.81
CA GLY A 118 16.30 -5.67 9.36
C GLY A 118 16.20 -5.05 7.96
N GLU A 119 17.31 -4.80 7.27
CA GLU A 119 17.30 -4.32 5.89
C GLU A 119 16.88 -5.43 4.92
N ARG A 120 16.04 -5.05 3.96
CA ARG A 120 15.53 -5.95 2.91
C ARG A 120 16.15 -5.57 1.57
N CYS A 121 16.59 -6.59 0.86
CA CYS A 121 17.05 -6.51 -0.52
C CYS A 121 15.95 -6.98 -1.47
N TYR A 122 15.80 -6.26 -2.58
CA TYR A 122 14.81 -6.53 -3.60
C TYR A 122 15.48 -6.98 -4.90
N SER A 123 14.98 -8.05 -5.52
CA SER A 123 15.48 -8.53 -6.80
C SER A 123 14.97 -7.66 -7.95
N ALA A 124 15.87 -7.25 -8.86
CA ALA A 124 15.51 -6.46 -10.03
C ALA A 124 14.39 -7.10 -10.86
N ASP A 125 14.52 -8.39 -11.14
CA ASP A 125 13.58 -9.13 -11.99
C ASP A 125 12.22 -9.27 -11.32
N ALA A 126 12.21 -9.60 -10.03
CA ALA A 126 10.97 -9.74 -9.27
C ALA A 126 10.21 -8.40 -9.18
N VAL A 127 10.93 -7.30 -8.98
CA VAL A 127 10.34 -5.95 -9.01
C VAL A 127 9.77 -5.64 -10.40
N ARG A 128 10.50 -5.96 -11.48
CA ARG A 128 10.02 -5.71 -12.84
C ARG A 128 8.76 -6.51 -13.16
N GLU A 129 8.74 -7.79 -12.80
CA GLU A 129 7.56 -8.66 -12.97
C GLU A 129 6.37 -8.17 -12.15
N ALA A 130 6.60 -7.75 -10.90
CA ALA A 130 5.54 -7.19 -10.06
C ALA A 130 4.96 -5.91 -10.66
N LEU A 131 5.80 -5.03 -11.22
CA LEU A 131 5.33 -3.79 -11.84
C LEU A 131 4.57 -4.03 -13.16
N GLU A 132 4.95 -5.00 -13.97
CA GLU A 132 4.19 -5.38 -15.18
C GLU A 132 2.81 -5.96 -14.84
N LYS A 133 2.67 -6.69 -13.72
CA LYS A 133 1.36 -7.15 -13.23
C LYS A 133 0.44 -6.03 -12.75
N LEU A 134 1.00 -4.87 -12.43
CA LEU A 134 0.30 -3.70 -11.88
C LEU A 134 0.03 -2.60 -12.92
N LYS A 135 0.34 -2.88 -14.20
CA LYS A 135 0.14 -2.02 -15.35
C LYS A 135 -1.26 -2.19 -15.93
#